data_AF-A0A958G6P0-F1
#
_entry.id   AF-A0A958G6P0-F1
#
_cell.length_a   1.000
_cell.length_b   1.000
_cell.length_c   1.000
_cell.angle_alpha   90.00
_cell.angle_beta   90.00
_cell.angle_gamma   90.00
#
_symmetry.space_group_name_H-M   'P 1'
#
loop_
_entity.id
_entity.type
_entity.pdbx_description
1 polymer ?
#
loop_
_entity_poly.entity_id
_entity_poly.type
_entity_poly.pdbx_seq_one_letter_code
_entity_poly.pdbx_strand_id
1 'polypeptide(L)'
;DRDLFIGEYNGNLNFYRNTGTVANPVFTLESNDYFGIDVGDYSCPRFTDIDGDNDLDLLVGSDNQGISFYRNTGTPQAANFVPDATLSFPLHLFTSPQLADIDADGDLDMISGSDGGGIIYY
;
A
#
# COMPACT_ATOMS: atom_id res chain seq x y z
N ASP A 1 7.96 -15.39 -6.39
CA ASP A 1 6.79 -15.18 -7.28
C ASP A 1 6.14 -13.85 -6.89
N ARG A 2 5.22 -13.33 -7.70
CA ARG A 2 4.46 -12.13 -7.35
C ARG A 2 3.05 -12.54 -6.99
N ASP A 3 2.59 -12.06 -5.84
CA ASP A 3 1.23 -12.23 -5.37
C ASP A 3 0.36 -11.02 -5.75
N LEU A 4 -0.94 -11.10 -5.46
CA LEU A 4 -1.91 -10.07 -5.79
C LEU A 4 -2.59 -9.56 -4.52
N PHE A 5 -2.58 -8.24 -4.36
CA PHE A 5 -3.33 -7.53 -3.33
C PHE A 5 -4.37 -6.65 -4.01
N ILE A 6 -5.59 -6.66 -3.51
CA ILE A 6 -6.71 -5.88 -4.06
C ILE A 6 -7.26 -5.01 -2.95
N GLY A 7 -7.33 -3.70 -3.22
CA GLY A 7 -8.07 -2.77 -2.38
C GLY A 7 -9.56 -2.84 -2.69
N GLU A 8 -10.37 -2.72 -1.65
CA GLU A 8 -11.80 -2.93 -1.69
C GLU A 8 -12.57 -1.66 -1.35
N TYR A 9 -13.85 -1.64 -1.76
CA TYR A 9 -14.76 -0.54 -1.47
C TYR A 9 -14.90 -0.27 0.04
N ASN A 10 -14.90 -1.30 0.89
CA ASN A 10 -15.05 -1.15 2.34
C ASN A 10 -13.70 -0.92 3.07
N GLY A 11 -12.67 -0.44 2.36
CA GLY A 11 -11.38 -0.07 2.98
C GLY A 11 -10.50 -1.26 3.37
N ASN A 12 -11.01 -2.49 3.33
CA ASN A 12 -10.23 -3.70 3.58
C ASN A 12 -9.32 -4.06 2.39
N LEU A 13 -8.37 -4.96 2.63
CA LEU A 13 -7.49 -5.51 1.59
C LEU A 13 -7.72 -7.00 1.42
N ASN A 14 -7.87 -7.44 0.17
CA ASN A 14 -7.88 -8.86 -0.18
C ASN A 14 -6.47 -9.29 -0.61
N PHE A 15 -6.04 -10.45 -0.13
CA PHE A 15 -4.78 -11.10 -0.50
C PHE A 15 -5.03 -12.40 -1.26
N TYR A 16 -4.44 -12.49 -2.44
CA TYR A 16 -4.43 -13.68 -3.27
C TYR A 16 -3.00 -14.17 -3.47
N ARG A 17 -2.72 -15.38 -3.02
CA ARG A 17 -1.44 -16.04 -3.26
C ARG A 17 -1.38 -16.57 -4.69
N ASN A 18 -0.26 -16.34 -5.35
CA ASN A 18 0.05 -16.99 -6.61
C ASN A 18 0.53 -18.43 -6.34
N THR A 19 -0.35 -19.41 -6.57
CA THR A 19 -0.04 -20.84 -6.45
C THR A 19 0.43 -21.45 -7.78
N GLY A 20 0.53 -20.63 -8.83
CA GLY A 20 0.99 -21.02 -10.15
C GLY A 20 2.49 -20.82 -10.35
N THR A 21 2.86 -20.35 -11.53
CA THR A 21 4.26 -19.99 -11.87
C THR A 21 4.33 -18.52 -12.30
N VAL A 22 5.53 -17.97 -12.42
CA VAL A 22 5.72 -16.60 -12.94
C VAL A 22 5.16 -16.45 -14.37
N ALA A 23 5.29 -17.49 -15.21
CA ALA A 23 4.78 -17.47 -16.59
C ALA A 23 3.29 -17.77 -16.70
N ASN A 24 2.72 -18.51 -15.74
CA ASN A 24 1.31 -18.89 -15.70
C ASN A 24 0.80 -18.71 -14.26
N PRO A 25 0.46 -17.48 -13.86
CA PRO A 25 0.03 -17.20 -12.49
C PRO A 25 -1.36 -17.80 -12.23
N VAL A 26 -1.55 -18.31 -11.02
CA VAL A 26 -2.86 -18.81 -10.54
C VAL A 26 -3.11 -18.18 -9.17
N PHE A 27 -4.01 -17.22 -9.12
CA PHE A 27 -4.32 -16.49 -7.89
C PHE A 27 -5.42 -17.18 -7.10
N THR A 28 -5.11 -17.59 -5.87
CA THR A 28 -6.05 -18.21 -4.93
C THR A 28 -6.26 -17.27 -3.75
N LEU A 29 -7.51 -16.95 -3.43
CA LEU A 29 -7.84 -16.12 -2.28
C LEU A 29 -7.30 -16.76 -1.01
N GLU A 30 -6.47 -16.03 -0.28
CA GLU A 30 -5.90 -16.47 0.99
C GLU A 30 -6.50 -15.72 2.17
N SER A 31 -6.73 -14.42 2.01
CA SER A 31 -7.46 -13.60 2.97
C SER A 31 -8.32 -12.57 2.25
N ASN A 32 -9.54 -12.37 2.72
CA ASN A 32 -10.39 -11.25 2.30
C ASN A 32 -10.37 -10.08 3.31
N ASP A 33 -9.46 -10.14 4.27
CA ASP A 33 -9.28 -9.15 5.33
C ASP A 33 -7.82 -9.19 5.77
N TYR A 34 -6.92 -8.83 4.85
CA TYR A 34 -5.49 -8.94 5.03
C TYR A 34 -5.04 -8.05 6.21
N PHE A 35 -4.51 -8.70 7.26
CA PHE A 35 -4.10 -8.07 8.52
C PHE A 35 -5.20 -7.29 9.28
N GLY A 36 -6.48 -7.44 8.92
CA GLY A 36 -7.55 -6.62 9.51
C GLY A 36 -7.39 -5.13 9.20
N ILE A 37 -6.69 -4.81 8.11
CA ILE A 37 -6.50 -3.42 7.67
C ILE A 37 -7.84 -2.88 7.20
N ASP A 38 -8.23 -1.74 7.76
CA ASP A 38 -9.43 -1.00 7.40
C ASP A 38 -9.08 0.49 7.38
N VAL A 39 -9.12 1.08 6.18
CA VAL A 39 -8.88 2.51 5.96
C VAL A 39 -10.16 3.28 5.63
N GLY A 40 -11.33 2.73 5.98
CA GLY A 40 -12.63 3.32 5.73
C GLY A 40 -13.18 2.87 4.39
N ASP A 41 -13.10 3.71 3.37
CA ASP A 41 -13.66 3.41 2.05
C ASP A 41 -12.60 3.49 0.94
N TYR A 42 -12.74 2.63 -0.08
CA TYR A 42 -11.92 2.60 -1.30
C TYR A 42 -10.41 2.52 -1.05
N SER A 43 -9.96 1.41 -0.47
CA SER A 43 -8.53 1.22 -0.21
C SER A 43 -7.72 1.14 -1.51
N CYS A 44 -6.57 1.81 -1.51
CA CYS A 44 -5.61 1.84 -2.61
C CYS A 44 -4.23 1.45 -2.08
N PRO A 45 -3.91 0.14 -1.99
CA PRO A 45 -2.66 -0.34 -1.39
C PRO A 45 -1.45 -0.08 -2.31
N ARG A 46 -0.33 0.30 -1.70
CA ARG A 46 0.97 0.42 -2.33
C ARG A 46 2.06 -0.13 -1.41
N PHE A 47 2.80 -1.12 -1.90
CA PHE A 47 3.97 -1.67 -1.21
C PHE A 47 5.26 -1.00 -1.67
N THR A 48 6.14 -0.71 -0.73
CA THR A 48 7.48 -0.16 -0.99
C THR A 48 8.34 -0.29 0.27
N ASP A 49 9.65 -0.39 0.11
CA ASP A 49 10.61 -0.34 1.23
C ASP A 49 10.86 1.13 1.58
N ILE A 50 10.28 1.64 2.67
CA ILE A 50 10.38 3.07 3.04
C ILE A 50 11.61 3.34 3.91
N ASP A 51 12.06 2.37 4.70
CA ASP A 51 13.17 2.55 5.63
C ASP A 51 14.50 1.89 5.22
N GLY A 52 14.51 1.21 4.08
CA GLY A 52 15.70 0.66 3.43
C GLY A 52 16.18 -0.64 4.07
N ASP A 53 15.31 -1.36 4.79
CA ASP A 53 15.67 -2.60 5.47
C ASP A 53 15.51 -3.87 4.60
N ASN A 54 15.07 -3.71 3.35
CA ASN A 54 14.77 -4.74 2.35
C ASN A 54 13.51 -5.56 2.63
N ASP A 55 12.62 -5.06 3.48
CA ASP A 55 11.25 -5.52 3.55
C ASP A 55 10.26 -4.47 3.04
N LEU A 56 9.06 -4.90 2.65
CA LEU A 56 8.08 -4.00 2.05
C LEU A 56 7.11 -3.51 3.12
N ASP A 57 7.09 -2.20 3.31
CA ASP A 57 6.04 -1.50 4.02
C ASP A 57 4.80 -1.31 3.14
N LEU A 58 3.72 -0.81 3.76
CA LEU A 58 2.44 -0.61 3.10
C LEU A 58 1.88 0.79 3.35
N LEU A 59 1.69 1.53 2.27
CA LEU A 59 0.82 2.71 2.24
C LEU A 59 -0.55 2.31 1.69
N VAL A 60 -1.61 2.83 2.29
CA VAL A 60 -2.97 2.61 1.80
C VAL A 60 -3.65 3.96 1.68
N GLY A 61 -3.90 4.38 0.44
CA GLY A 61 -4.78 5.51 0.18
C GLY A 61 -6.25 5.13 0.41
N SER A 62 -7.07 6.10 0.76
CA SER A 62 -8.52 5.91 0.92
C SER A 62 -9.31 7.14 0.52
N ASP A 63 -10.63 6.97 0.41
CA ASP A 63 -11.59 8.05 0.17
C ASP A 63 -11.61 9.03 1.33
N ASN A 64 -11.72 8.56 2.57
CA ASN A 64 -12.08 9.42 3.72
C ASN A 64 -11.00 9.59 4.79
N GLN A 65 -9.93 8.78 4.78
CA GLN A 65 -8.83 8.84 5.76
C GLN A 65 -7.52 9.35 5.15
N GLY A 66 -7.47 9.57 3.83
CA GLY A 66 -6.25 9.95 3.14
C GLY A 66 -5.29 8.78 3.03
N ILE A 67 -4.02 9.00 3.35
CA ILE A 67 -2.98 7.98 3.21
C ILE A 67 -2.59 7.47 4.60
N SER A 68 -2.84 6.18 4.84
CA SER A 68 -2.44 5.46 6.04
C SER A 68 -1.13 4.72 5.80
N PHE A 69 -0.23 4.75 6.78
CA PHE A 69 1.06 4.05 6.74
C PHE A 69 1.09 2.89 7.73
N TYR A 70 1.53 1.73 7.24
CA TYR A 70 1.76 0.52 8.00
C TYR A 70 3.20 0.07 7.80
N ARG A 71 4.00 0.12 8.87
CA ARG A 71 5.35 -0.42 8.91
C ARG A 71 5.29 -1.94 8.92
N ASN A 72 6.09 -2.59 8.10
CA ASN A 72 6.38 -4.00 8.32
C ASN A 72 7.48 -4.13 9.38
N THR A 73 7.12 -4.73 10.52
CA THR A 73 8.07 -4.97 11.63
C THR A 73 8.54 -6.43 11.68
N GLY A 74 8.22 -7.18 10.62
CA GLY A 74 8.49 -8.59 10.49
C GLY A 74 9.74 -8.84 9.64
N THR A 75 9.55 -9.62 8.59
CA THR A 75 10.59 -9.92 7.58
C THR A 75 9.92 -10.03 6.21
N PRO A 76 10.68 -10.03 5.09
CA PRO A 76 10.10 -10.17 3.77
C PRO A 76 9.31 -11.48 3.57
N GLN A 77 9.60 -12.54 4.34
CA GLN A 77 8.90 -13.83 4.27
C GLN A 77 7.76 -13.98 5.28
N ALA A 78 7.73 -13.12 6.31
CA ALA A 78 6.75 -13.14 7.38
C ALA A 78 6.48 -11.70 7.80
N ALA A 79 5.72 -10.99 6.98
CA ALA A 79 5.36 -9.61 7.22
C ALA A 79 4.58 -9.47 8.54
N ASN A 80 4.74 -8.33 9.20
CA ASN A 80 3.95 -7.93 10.36
C ASN A 80 3.63 -6.44 10.27
N PHE A 81 2.52 -6.12 9.60
CA PHE A 81 2.09 -4.75 9.40
C PHE A 81 1.50 -4.15 10.67
N VAL A 82 2.06 -3.03 11.11
CA VAL A 82 1.59 -2.24 12.26
C VAL A 82 1.38 -0.79 11.83
N PRO A 83 0.29 -0.12 12.25
CA PRO A 83 0.10 1.31 11.97
C PRO A 83 1.28 2.13 12.50
N ASP A 84 1.80 3.03 11.67
CA ASP A 84 2.93 3.88 12.02
C ASP A 84 2.60 5.34 11.69
N ALA A 85 2.55 6.18 12.73
CA ALA A 85 2.23 7.59 12.62
C ALA A 85 3.46 8.51 12.44
N THR A 86 4.66 7.94 12.33
CA THR A 86 5.89 8.71 12.10
C THR A 86 5.91 9.34 10.71
N LEU A 87 5.21 8.74 9.75
CA LEU A 87 4.95 9.29 8.43
C LEU A 87 3.47 9.68 8.34
N SER A 88 3.20 10.98 8.20
CA SER A 88 1.83 11.51 8.15
C SER A 88 1.69 12.48 6.99
N PHE A 89 0.52 12.45 6.35
CA PHE A 89 0.20 13.26 5.19
C PHE A 89 -0.99 14.18 5.51
N PRO A 90 -1.06 15.39 4.91
CA PRO A 90 -2.26 16.19 4.91
C PRO A 90 -3.46 15.38 4.42
N LEU A 91 -4.62 15.60 5.04
CA LEU A 91 -5.84 14.91 4.65
C LEU A 91 -6.30 15.38 3.27
N HIS A 92 -6.32 14.44 2.32
CA HIS A 92 -6.93 14.55 1.01
C HIS A 92 -7.86 13.37 0.80
N LEU A 93 -8.93 13.57 0.05
CA LEU A 93 -9.88 12.49 -0.24
C LEU A 93 -9.52 11.77 -1.53
N PHE A 94 -9.96 10.52 -1.66
CA PHE A 94 -9.73 9.65 -2.83
C PHE A 94 -8.26 9.54 -3.23
N THR A 95 -7.41 9.25 -2.26
CA THR A 95 -5.96 9.17 -2.46
C THR A 95 -5.54 7.84 -3.07
N SER A 96 -4.54 7.89 -3.96
CA SER A 96 -3.96 6.70 -4.60
C SER A 96 -2.44 6.87 -4.69
N PRO A 97 -1.71 6.49 -3.63
CA PRO A 97 -0.29 6.78 -3.52
C PRO A 97 0.55 5.94 -4.49
N GLN A 98 1.56 6.57 -5.07
CA GLN A 98 2.61 5.92 -5.83
C GLN A 98 3.95 6.54 -5.47
N LEU A 99 4.95 5.69 -5.22
CA LEU A 99 6.31 6.14 -4.94
C LEU A 99 7.25 5.86 -6.10
N ALA A 100 8.18 6.79 -6.28
CA ALA A 100 9.33 6.71 -7.17
C ALA A 100 10.34 7.78 -6.79
N ASP A 101 11.62 7.55 -7.05
CA ASP A 101 12.65 8.59 -7.04
C ASP A 101 12.48 9.44 -8.31
N ILE A 102 11.78 10.58 -8.19
CA ILE A 102 11.38 11.45 -9.31
C ILE A 102 12.47 12.49 -9.59
N ASP A 103 13.17 12.97 -8.57
CA ASP A 103 14.20 14.00 -8.71
C ASP A 103 15.64 13.46 -8.79
N ALA A 104 15.81 12.14 -8.65
CA ALA A 104 17.08 11.42 -8.73
C ALA A 104 18.04 11.74 -7.57
N ASP A 105 17.53 12.08 -6.40
CA ASP A 105 18.33 12.32 -5.19
C ASP A 105 18.59 11.05 -4.35
N GLY A 106 17.87 9.97 -4.65
CA GLY A 106 18.03 8.65 -4.06
C GLY A 106 17.11 8.36 -2.88
N ASP A 107 16.20 9.26 -2.52
CA ASP A 107 15.03 8.93 -1.68
C ASP A 107 13.76 8.69 -2.52
N LEU A 108 12.69 8.25 -1.87
CA LEU A 108 11.42 7.96 -2.55
C LEU A 108 10.46 9.13 -2.39
N ASP A 109 10.18 9.82 -3.49
CA ASP A 109 9.08 10.77 -3.55
C ASP A 109 7.73 10.06 -3.62
N MET A 110 6.68 10.72 -3.12
CA MET A 110 5.32 10.22 -3.28
C MET A 110 4.47 11.16 -4.12
N ILE A 111 3.83 10.60 -5.14
CA ILE A 111 2.73 11.24 -5.88
C ILE A 111 1.41 10.59 -5.51
N SER A 112 0.35 11.39 -5.39
CA SER A 112 -1.00 10.90 -5.12
C SER A 112 -2.05 11.73 -5.85
N GLY A 113 -3.08 11.07 -6.37
CA GLY A 113 -4.30 11.75 -6.81
C GLY A 113 -5.16 12.21 -5.64
N SER A 114 -6.12 13.10 -5.90
CA SER A 114 -7.19 13.44 -4.94
C SER A 114 -8.48 13.87 -5.65
N ASP A 115 -9.56 14.01 -4.88
CA ASP A 115 -10.86 14.53 -5.32
C ASP A 115 -10.81 15.93 -5.93
N GLY A 116 -9.88 16.77 -5.47
CA GLY A 116 -9.64 18.11 -6.01
C GLY A 116 -9.05 18.13 -7.43
N GLY A 117 -8.63 16.97 -7.94
CA GLY A 117 -7.89 16.84 -9.18
C GLY A 117 -6.42 17.25 -9.06
N GLY A 118 -5.64 16.95 -10.11
CA GLY A 118 -4.20 17.18 -10.11
C GLY A 118 -3.40 16.08 -9.41
N ILE A 119 -2.13 16.39 -9.12
CA ILE A 119 -1.19 15.51 -8.43
C ILE A 119 -0.76 16.23 -7.16
N ILE A 120 -0.85 15.55 -6.03
CA ILE A 120 -0.18 15.94 -4.80
C ILE A 120 1.20 15.28 -4.83
N TYR A 121 2.23 16.05 -4.55
CA TYR A 121 3.62 15.60 -4.47
C TYR A 121 4.13 15.85 -3.06
N TYR A 122 4.81 14.87 -2.51
CA TYR A 122 5.42 14.87 -1.18
C TYR A 122 6.90 14.60 -1.30
#